data_AF-A0A2D5JN72-F1
#
_entry.id   AF-A0A2D5JN72-F1
#
_cell.length_a   1.000
_cell.length_b   1.000
_cell.length_c   1.000
_cell.angle_alpha   90.00
_cell.angle_beta   90.00
_cell.angle_gamma   90.00
#
_symmetry.space_group_name_H-M   'P 1'
#
loop_
_entity.id
_entity.type
_entity.pdbx_description
1 polymer ?
#
loop_
_entity_poly.entity_id
_entity_poly.type
_entity_poly.pdbx_seq_one_letter_code
_entity_poly.pdbx_strand_id
1 'polypeptide(L)'
;MKYAIIFCFSLLTIGSAFGQKNDEKISKLSDKIEQKVIEWRRHVHQNPELSNREFETAKYIETHLRNLGISVQTGVAKTGVVGILKGKKPGKVVALRADIDALP
;
A
#
# COMPACT_ATOMS: atom_id res chain seq x y z
N MET A 1 -41.77 -8.43 -45.09
CA MET A 1 -42.51 -7.34 -44.39
C MET A 1 -43.44 -8.03 -43.40
N LYS A 2 -43.25 -8.04 -42.08
CA LYS A 2 -42.90 -6.97 -41.16
C LYS A 2 -42.58 -7.62 -39.79
N TYR A 3 -41.48 -7.19 -39.16
CA TYR A 3 -41.10 -7.37 -37.74
C TYR A 3 -40.75 -8.80 -37.27
N ALA A 4 -39.70 -9.41 -37.81
CA ALA A 4 -38.47 -9.59 -37.04
C ALA A 4 -38.14 -8.39 -36.14
N ILE A 5 -38.22 -8.54 -34.81
CA ILE A 5 -37.54 -7.79 -33.73
C ILE A 5 -38.24 -8.18 -32.41
N ILE A 6 -37.44 -8.42 -31.35
CA ILE A 6 -37.82 -8.77 -29.96
C ILE A 6 -37.81 -10.28 -29.64
N PHE A 7 -36.65 -10.92 -29.85
CA PHE A 7 -36.24 -12.05 -29.01
C PHE A 7 -34.73 -11.90 -28.72
N CYS A 8 -34.40 -10.88 -27.93
CA CYS A 8 -33.04 -10.62 -27.49
C CYS A 8 -33.07 -10.00 -26.08
N PHE A 9 -33.56 -10.77 -25.12
CA PHE A 9 -33.41 -10.45 -23.69
C PHE A 9 -32.58 -11.54 -22.98
N SER A 10 -31.65 -12.15 -23.72
CA SER A 10 -30.62 -13.04 -23.19
C SER A 10 -29.26 -12.38 -23.36
N LEU A 11 -28.96 -11.41 -22.50
CA LEU A 11 -27.63 -11.10 -21.99
C LEU A 11 -27.78 -9.89 -21.07
N LEU A 12 -28.46 -10.08 -19.93
CA LEU A 12 -28.01 -9.32 -18.75
C LEU A 12 -26.64 -9.91 -18.43
N THR A 13 -25.61 -9.30 -19.00
CA THR A 13 -24.27 -9.39 -18.48
C THR A 13 -24.36 -8.94 -17.03
N ILE A 14 -24.45 -9.91 -16.12
CA ILE A 14 -24.00 -9.73 -14.74
C ILE A 14 -22.51 -9.49 -14.90
N GLY A 15 -22.15 -8.24 -15.17
CA GLY A 15 -20.84 -7.74 -14.86
C GLY A 15 -20.70 -7.96 -13.37
N SER A 16 -20.06 -9.06 -12.99
CA SER A 16 -19.51 -9.23 -11.66
C SER A 16 -18.64 -8.00 -11.48
N ALA A 17 -19.19 -6.98 -10.82
CA ALA A 17 -18.40 -5.89 -10.32
C ALA A 17 -17.27 -6.57 -9.55
N PHE A 18 -16.04 -6.42 -10.02
CA PHE A 18 -14.84 -6.70 -9.23
C PHE A 18 -14.81 -5.65 -8.12
N GLY A 19 -15.81 -5.68 -7.23
CA GLY A 19 -15.80 -4.98 -5.98
C GLY A 19 -14.76 -5.69 -5.13
N GLN A 20 -13.78 -4.92 -4.65
CA GLN A 20 -12.84 -5.35 -3.65
C GLN A 20 -13.64 -5.99 -2.51
N LYS A 21 -13.59 -7.31 -2.37
CA LYS A 21 -14.14 -7.98 -1.19
C LYS A 21 -13.34 -7.43 -0.02
N ASN A 22 -13.97 -6.57 0.79
CA ASN A 22 -13.40 -6.13 2.05
C ASN A 22 -13.30 -7.37 2.93
N ASP A 23 -12.09 -7.89 3.07
CA ASP A 23 -11.83 -9.02 3.95
C ASP A 23 -11.99 -8.52 5.39
N GLU A 24 -13.06 -8.96 6.07
CA GLU A 24 -13.38 -8.58 7.44
C GLU A 24 -12.20 -8.83 8.39
N LYS A 25 -11.38 -9.86 8.10
CA LYS A 25 -10.16 -10.14 8.86
C LYS A 25 -9.12 -9.03 8.69
N ILE A 26 -8.92 -8.55 7.47
CA ILE A 26 -7.97 -7.47 7.19
C ILE A 26 -8.45 -6.18 7.85
N SER A 27 -9.73 -5.85 7.75
CA SER A 27 -10.31 -4.67 8.45
C SER A 27 -10.02 -4.73 9.95
N LYS A 28 -10.33 -5.85 10.61
CA LYS A 28 -10.06 -6.02 12.06
C LYS A 28 -8.58 -5.94 12.42
N LEU A 29 -7.67 -6.36 11.53
CA LEU A 29 -6.23 -6.23 11.75
C LEU A 29 -5.76 -4.79 11.56
N SER A 30 -6.32 -4.06 10.60
CA SER A 30 -6.08 -2.64 10.38
C SER A 30 -6.54 -1.80 11.56
N ASP A 31 -7.73 -2.05 12.11
CA ASP A 31 -8.25 -1.33 13.28
C ASP A 31 -7.32 -1.49 14.49
N LYS A 32 -6.76 -2.69 14.67
CA LYS A 32 -5.80 -2.97 15.77
C LYS A 32 -4.49 -2.20 15.68
N ILE A 33 -4.09 -1.75 14.48
CA ILE A 33 -2.83 -1.02 14.28
C ILE A 33 -3.03 0.50 14.19
N GLU A 34 -4.27 0.98 14.14
CA GLU A 34 -4.60 2.39 13.93
C GLU A 34 -3.87 3.33 14.90
N GLN A 35 -3.84 3.00 16.19
CA GLN A 35 -3.15 3.83 17.19
C GLN A 35 -1.65 3.97 16.90
N LYS A 36 -0.99 2.89 16.46
CA LYS A 36 0.42 2.94 16.04
C LYS A 36 0.60 3.79 14.78
N VAL A 37 -0.31 3.71 13.82
CA VAL A 37 -0.26 4.55 12.61
C VAL A 37 -0.37 6.03 12.98
N ILE A 38 -1.26 6.37 13.92
CA ILE A 38 -1.39 7.74 14.44
C ILE A 38 -0.08 8.19 15.13
N GLU A 39 0.53 7.33 15.93
CA GLU A 39 1.83 7.59 16.58
C GLU A 39 2.95 7.83 15.55
N TRP A 40 3.08 6.96 14.54
CA TRP A 40 4.08 7.12 13.48
C TRP A 40 3.86 8.41 12.70
N ARG A 41 2.60 8.73 12.35
CA ARG A 41 2.26 9.99 11.70
C ARG A 41 2.70 11.18 12.56
N ARG A 42 2.40 11.18 13.86
CA ARG A 42 2.79 12.28 14.77
C ARG A 42 4.31 12.40 14.86
N HIS A 43 5.04 11.30 14.95
CA HIS A 43 6.50 11.30 14.98
C HIS A 43 7.08 11.93 13.71
N VAL A 44 6.68 11.46 12.52
CA VAL A 44 7.16 12.00 11.24
C VAL A 44 6.75 13.47 11.07
N HIS A 45 5.53 13.83 11.48
CA HIS A 45 5.05 15.21 11.38
C HIS A 45 5.78 16.18 12.31
N GLN A 46 6.23 15.72 13.49
CA GLN A 46 7.01 16.51 14.44
C GLN A 46 8.48 16.65 14.04
N ASN A 47 8.99 15.76 13.18
CA ASN A 47 10.38 15.73 12.72
C ASN A 47 10.44 15.78 11.19
N PRO A 48 9.92 16.85 10.55
CA PRO A 48 9.90 16.94 9.09
C PRO A 48 11.31 17.13 8.53
N GLU A 49 11.61 16.45 7.42
CA GLU A 49 12.86 16.61 6.68
C GLU A 49 12.58 16.99 5.23
N LEU A 50 13.41 17.88 4.69
CA LEU A 50 13.24 18.39 3.32
C LEU A 50 13.65 17.35 2.27
N SER A 51 13.16 17.53 1.04
CA SER A 51 13.46 16.65 -0.08
C SER A 51 14.97 16.40 -0.27
N ASN A 52 15.35 15.13 -0.43
CA ASN A 52 16.72 14.61 -0.49
C ASN A 52 17.58 14.77 0.79
N ARG A 53 16.96 15.09 1.93
CA ARG A 53 17.60 15.24 3.23
C ARG A 53 16.87 14.49 4.34
N GLU A 54 16.08 13.48 3.99
CA GLU A 54 15.23 12.67 4.86
C GLU A 54 16.01 11.54 5.56
N PHE A 55 17.17 11.87 6.15
CA PHE A 55 18.11 10.87 6.67
C PHE A 55 17.56 10.16 7.91
N GLU A 56 16.98 10.92 8.85
CA GLU A 56 16.43 10.34 10.08
C GLU A 56 15.10 9.63 9.82
N THR A 57 14.27 10.15 8.92
CA THR A 57 13.02 9.53 8.46
C THR A 57 13.31 8.21 7.74
N ALA A 58 14.30 8.19 6.85
CA ALA A 58 14.73 6.96 6.17
C ALA A 58 15.22 5.91 7.18
N LYS A 59 16.05 6.32 8.15
CA LYS A 59 16.55 5.44 9.22
C LYS A 59 15.44 4.91 10.12
N TYR A 60 14.44 5.74 10.43
CA TYR A 60 13.25 5.36 11.18
C TYR A 60 12.46 4.26 10.47
N ILE A 61 12.19 4.45 9.16
CA ILE A 61 11.49 3.47 8.32
C ILE A 61 12.31 2.18 8.18
N GLU A 62 13.62 2.28 7.92
CA GLU A 62 14.52 1.13 7.84
C GLU A 62 14.44 0.28 9.12
N THR A 63 14.60 0.92 10.28
CA THR A 63 14.59 0.26 11.59
C THR A 63 13.26 -0.44 11.81
N HIS A 64 12.15 0.23 11.50
CA HIS A 64 10.82 -0.34 11.63
C HIS A 64 10.63 -1.58 10.74
N LEU A 65 10.97 -1.50 9.45
CA LEU A 65 10.85 -2.62 8.51
C LEU A 65 11.74 -3.81 8.91
N ARG A 66 12.98 -3.56 9.35
CA ARG A 66 13.87 -4.61 9.85
C ARG A 66 13.31 -5.30 11.08
N ASN A 67 12.70 -4.57 12.02
CA ASN A 67 12.05 -5.13 13.19
C ASN A 67 10.83 -6.01 12.86
N LEU A 68 10.20 -5.79 11.71
CA LEU A 68 9.14 -6.67 11.17
C LEU A 68 9.70 -7.92 10.46
N GLY A 69 11.03 -8.07 10.38
CA GLY A 69 11.69 -9.17 9.67
C GLY A 69 11.71 -8.99 8.14
N ILE A 70 11.51 -7.78 7.65
CA ILE A 70 11.53 -7.46 6.21
C ILE A 70 12.98 -7.23 5.76
N SER A 71 13.33 -7.72 4.56
CA SER A 71 14.62 -7.41 3.93
C SER A 71 14.59 -5.98 3.40
N VAL A 72 15.54 -5.15 3.82
CA VAL A 72 15.55 -3.71 3.50
C VAL A 72 16.82 -3.32 2.75
N GLN A 73 16.63 -2.63 1.64
CA GLN A 73 17.66 -1.92 0.89
C GLN A 73 17.50 -0.40 1.13
N THR A 74 18.58 0.26 1.54
CA THR A 74 18.63 1.72 1.75
C THR A 74 19.58 2.38 0.75
N GLY A 75 19.63 3.71 0.75
CA GLY A 75 20.50 4.48 -0.14
C GLY A 75 20.00 4.53 -1.59
N VAL A 76 18.74 4.17 -1.84
CA VAL A 76 18.13 4.25 -3.17
C VAL A 76 17.83 5.71 -3.47
N ALA A 77 18.45 6.29 -4.51
CA ALA A 77 18.31 7.72 -4.82
C ALA A 77 18.58 8.63 -3.61
N LYS A 78 19.63 8.33 -2.83
CA LYS A 78 20.09 8.99 -1.58
C LYS A 78 19.40 8.51 -0.31
N THR A 79 18.11 8.80 -0.13
CA THR A 79 17.36 8.56 1.12
C THR A 79 16.26 7.51 0.99
N GLY A 80 16.04 6.97 -0.21
CA GLY A 80 15.01 5.97 -0.46
C GLY A 80 15.26 4.64 0.24
N VAL A 81 14.15 4.07 0.73
CA VAL A 81 14.10 2.79 1.44
C VAL A 81 13.17 1.83 0.69
N VAL A 82 13.66 0.64 0.36
CA VAL A 82 12.89 -0.42 -0.30
C VAL A 82 12.82 -1.64 0.60
N GLY A 83 11.62 -2.00 1.03
CA GLY A 83 11.34 -3.23 1.79
C GLY A 83 10.83 -4.35 0.89
N ILE A 84 11.41 -5.54 1.01
CA ILE A 84 11.03 -6.74 0.26
C ILE A 84 10.43 -7.77 1.21
N LEU A 85 9.11 -7.93 1.17
CA LEU A 85 8.39 -9.00 1.86
C LEU A 85 8.23 -10.20 0.91
N LYS A 86 9.07 -11.23 1.09
CA LYS A 86 9.03 -12.44 0.25
C LYS A 86 8.00 -13.44 0.78
N GLY A 87 7.00 -13.74 -0.04
CA GLY A 87 6.03 -14.82 0.23
C GLY A 87 6.64 -16.22 0.10
N LYS A 88 5.92 -17.22 0.62
CA LYS A 88 6.37 -18.64 0.61
C LYS A 88 6.25 -19.34 -0.74
N LYS A 89 5.51 -18.77 -1.70
CA LYS A 89 5.21 -19.37 -3.00
C LYS A 89 5.74 -18.48 -4.12
N PRO A 90 6.19 -19.05 -5.25
CA PRO A 90 6.45 -18.25 -6.44
C PRO A 90 5.16 -17.57 -6.90
N GLY A 91 5.26 -16.39 -7.51
CA GLY A 91 4.08 -15.65 -7.95
C GLY A 91 4.38 -14.23 -8.40
N LYS A 92 3.29 -13.48 -8.59
CA LYS A 92 3.33 -12.07 -9.01
C LYS A 92 3.92 -11.19 -7.90
N VAL A 93 4.52 -10.08 -8.32
CA VAL A 93 5.06 -9.05 -7.44
C VAL A 93 4.14 -7.83 -7.49
N VAL A 94 3.85 -7.25 -6.32
CA VAL A 94 3.09 -6.00 -6.16
C VAL A 94 3.95 -5.01 -5.39
N ALA A 95 4.01 -3.77 -5.85
CA ALA A 95 4.72 -2.69 -5.18
C ALA A 95 3.73 -1.71 -4.53
N LEU A 96 4.01 -1.34 -3.29
CA LEU A 96 3.35 -0.24 -2.58
C LEU A 96 4.36 0.89 -2.44
N ARG A 97 3.96 2.12 -2.75
CA ARG A 97 4.84 3.29 -2.78
C ARG A 97 4.21 4.44 -2.00
N ALA A 98 5.02 5.08 -1.17
CA ALA A 98 4.67 6.29 -0.43
C ALA A 98 5.89 7.22 -0.40
N ASP A 99 5.65 8.52 -0.46
CA ASP A 99 6.66 9.57 -0.33
C ASP A 99 6.83 9.96 1.14
N ILE A 100 8.01 10.49 1.48
CA ILE A 100 8.43 10.74 2.89
C ILE A 100 8.89 12.17 3.14
N ASP A 101 9.04 12.99 2.09
CA ASP A 101 9.60 14.33 2.20
C ASP A 101 8.57 15.36 2.66
N ALA A 102 9.07 16.36 3.40
CA ALA A 102 8.31 17.51 3.85
C ALA A 102 8.61 18.76 2.99
N LEU A 103 7.80 19.80 3.18
CA LEU A 103 7.92 21.09 2.51
C LEU A 103 8.53 22.15 3.45
N PRO A 104 9.22 23.17 2.90
CA PRO A 104 9.72 24.32 3.65
C PRO A 104 8.63 25.30 4.08
#